data_AF-A0A0C1HYJ0-F1
#
_entry.id   AF-A0A0C1HYJ0-F1
#
_cell.length_a   1.000
_cell.length_b   1.000
_cell.length_c   1.000
_cell.angle_alpha   90.00
_cell.angle_beta   90.00
_cell.angle_gamma   90.00
#
_symmetry.space_group_name_H-M   'P 1'
#
loop_
_entity.id
_entity.type
_entity.pdbx_description
1 polymer ?
#
loop_
_entity_poly.entity_id
_entity_poly.type
_entity_poly.pdbx_seq_one_letter_code
_entity_poly.pdbx_strand_id
1 'polypeptide(L)'
;MASREQEYHYFKEKISFLESEVERLSPYEHEHRLLRDVIASSLLQGQLKLGELPQAIRLIQDDDLFYTYAWRFVEAKRDCQSGIIILKMLQDDLNYLFSIGKMSQKQYSQWLEKWLSFLERGRIAFKGEKDFERYFQDQKEANRGLFNDYGL
;
A
#
# COMPACT_ATOMS: atom_id res chain seq x y z
N MET A 1 33.53 13.90 -30.75
CA MET A 1 33.61 12.42 -30.60
C MET A 1 33.95 11.99 -29.17
N ALA A 2 34.81 12.70 -28.44
CA ALA A 2 35.19 12.37 -27.05
C ALA A 2 34.05 12.25 -26.01
N SER A 3 32.92 12.96 -26.16
CA SER A 3 31.84 12.90 -25.15
C SER A 3 31.05 11.59 -25.16
N ARG A 4 30.95 10.91 -26.31
CA ARG A 4 30.23 9.63 -26.41
C ARG A 4 30.99 8.46 -25.78
N GLU A 5 32.32 8.47 -25.89
CA GLU A 5 33.17 7.46 -25.26
C GLU A 5 33.20 7.61 -23.73
N GLN A 6 33.19 8.85 -23.23
CA GLN A 6 33.09 9.13 -21.80
C GLN A 6 31.73 8.74 -21.22
N GLU A 7 30.63 9.04 -21.91
CA GLU A 7 29.29 8.56 -21.53
C GLU A 7 29.21 7.03 -21.54
N TYR A 8 29.76 6.39 -22.57
CA TYR A 8 29.79 4.94 -22.67
C TYR A 8 30.55 4.29 -21.51
N HIS A 9 31.71 4.83 -21.15
CA HIS A 9 32.48 4.36 -19.98
C HIS A 9 31.70 4.54 -18.67
N TYR A 10 31.08 5.71 -18.47
CA TYR A 10 30.26 5.99 -17.29
C TYR A 10 29.11 4.99 -17.13
N PHE A 11 28.38 4.70 -18.21
CA PHE A 11 27.28 3.74 -18.16
C PHE A 11 27.79 2.31 -17.90
N LYS A 12 28.93 1.93 -18.46
CA LYS A 12 29.52 0.59 -18.26
C LYS A 12 29.91 0.35 -16.80
N GLU A 13 30.53 1.34 -16.15
CA GLU A 13 30.86 1.28 -14.72
C GLU A 13 29.60 1.20 -13.86
N LYS A 14 28.58 2.01 -14.18
CA LYS A 14 27.31 2.00 -13.47
C LYS A 14 26.56 0.68 -13.62
N ILE A 15 26.57 0.06 -14.80
CA ILE A 15 26.00 -1.26 -15.03
C ILE A 15 26.74 -2.31 -14.19
N SER A 16 28.07 -2.31 -14.23
CA SER A 16 28.89 -3.27 -13.47
C SER A 16 28.66 -3.16 -11.96
N PHE A 17 28.49 -1.94 -11.45
CA PHE A 17 28.12 -1.69 -10.05
C PHE A 17 26.71 -2.19 -9.71
N LEU A 18 25.74 -1.97 -10.59
CA LEU A 18 24.37 -2.47 -10.37
C LEU A 18 24.31 -4.00 -10.41
N GLU A 19 25.05 -4.63 -11.30
CA GLU A 19 25.17 -6.09 -11.40
C GLU A 19 25.75 -6.70 -10.11
N SER A 20 26.81 -6.11 -9.55
CA SER A 20 27.39 -6.59 -8.29
C SER A 20 26.45 -6.39 -7.10
N GLU A 21 25.67 -5.30 -7.07
CA GLU A 21 24.64 -5.09 -6.05
C GLU A 21 23.49 -6.09 -6.19
N VAL A 22 23.07 -6.45 -7.41
CA VAL A 22 22.07 -7.50 -7.66
C VAL A 22 22.58 -8.84 -7.16
N GLU A 23 23.81 -9.23 -7.48
CA GLU A 23 24.41 -10.47 -6.98
C GLU A 23 24.51 -10.49 -5.45
N ARG A 24 24.88 -9.36 -4.84
CA ARG A 24 24.98 -9.22 -3.38
C ARG A 24 23.62 -9.36 -2.69
N LEU A 25 22.55 -8.86 -3.32
CA LEU A 25 21.20 -8.82 -2.74
C LEU A 25 20.34 -10.05 -3.08
N SER A 26 20.64 -10.72 -4.20
CA SER A 26 19.91 -11.90 -4.69
C SER A 26 19.68 -12.98 -3.63
N PRO A 27 20.66 -13.35 -2.79
CA PRO A 27 20.45 -14.37 -1.77
C PRO A 27 19.29 -14.03 -0.82
N TYR A 28 19.12 -12.75 -0.47
CA TYR A 28 18.12 -12.29 0.50
C TYR A 28 16.70 -12.17 -0.09
N GLU A 29 16.52 -12.36 -1.39
CA GLU A 29 15.21 -12.28 -2.03
C GLU A 29 14.27 -13.38 -1.52
N HIS A 30 14.82 -14.55 -1.21
CA HIS A 30 14.03 -15.67 -0.68
C HIS A 30 13.56 -15.39 0.76
N GLU A 31 14.47 -14.99 1.65
CA GLU A 31 14.16 -14.65 3.03
C GLU A 31 13.21 -13.45 3.10
N HIS A 32 13.39 -12.45 2.24
CA HIS A 32 12.47 -11.32 2.14
C HIS A 32 11.05 -11.78 1.80
N ARG A 33 10.89 -12.70 0.83
CA ARG A 33 9.58 -13.28 0.49
C ARG A 33 8.99 -14.08 1.64
N LEU A 34 9.78 -14.93 2.30
CA LEU A 34 9.31 -15.70 3.45
C LEU A 34 8.83 -14.81 4.59
N LEU A 35 9.59 -13.76 4.93
CA LEU A 35 9.20 -12.80 5.96
C LEU A 35 7.92 -12.05 5.58
N ARG A 36 7.79 -11.65 4.31
CA ARG A 36 6.58 -11.00 3.80
C ARG A 36 5.35 -11.90 3.99
N ASP A 37 5.45 -13.18 3.64
CA ASP A 37 4.34 -14.12 3.73
C ASP A 37 3.97 -14.45 5.18
N VAL A 38 4.96 -14.50 6.09
CA VAL A 38 4.74 -14.64 7.53
C VAL A 38 3.99 -13.42 8.08
N ILE A 39 4.43 -12.20 7.75
CA ILE A 39 3.76 -10.96 8.19
C ILE A 39 2.32 -10.92 7.68
N ALA A 40 2.12 -11.20 6.39
CA ALA A 40 0.78 -11.25 5.80
C ALA A 40 -0.10 -12.26 6.54
N SER A 41 0.38 -13.48 6.75
CA SER A 41 -0.33 -14.53 7.47
C SER A 41 -0.71 -14.11 8.89
N SER A 42 0.20 -13.46 9.62
CA SER A 42 -0.05 -12.94 10.97
C SER A 42 -1.13 -11.84 10.97
N LEU A 43 -1.16 -10.96 9.96
CA LEU A 43 -2.22 -9.95 9.80
C LEU A 43 -3.58 -10.62 9.53
N LEU A 44 -3.62 -11.61 8.64
CA LEU A 44 -4.86 -12.34 8.30
C LEU A 44 -5.41 -13.13 9.50
N GLN A 45 -4.54 -13.61 10.38
CA GLN A 45 -4.91 -14.31 11.60
C GLN A 45 -5.22 -13.37 12.78
N GLY A 46 -4.97 -12.06 12.62
CA GLY A 46 -5.13 -11.05 13.67
C GLY A 46 -4.11 -11.17 14.81
N GLN A 47 -3.01 -11.90 14.59
CA GLN A 47 -1.88 -12.00 15.52
C GLN A 47 -1.00 -10.75 15.50
N LEU A 48 -1.10 -9.98 14.41
CA LEU A 48 -0.42 -8.72 14.20
C LEU A 48 -1.45 -7.70 13.69
N LYS A 49 -1.34 -6.45 14.13
CA LYS A 49 -2.11 -5.32 13.60
C LYS A 49 -1.26 -4.53 12.63
N LEU A 50 -1.90 -3.97 11.61
CA LEU A 50 -1.20 -3.18 10.58
C LEU A 50 -0.45 -1.98 11.17
N GLY A 51 -1.01 -1.35 12.21
CA GLY A 51 -0.38 -0.23 12.91
C GLY A 51 0.94 -0.58 13.63
N GLU A 52 1.19 -1.86 13.90
CA GLU A 52 2.44 -2.34 14.52
C GLU A 52 3.58 -2.46 13.50
N LEU A 53 3.28 -2.45 12.20
CA LEU A 53 4.28 -2.39 11.15
C LEU A 53 4.81 -0.96 10.97
N PRO A 54 6.12 -0.77 10.71
CA PRO A 54 6.65 0.51 10.27
C PRO A 54 5.96 1.01 8.99
N GLN A 55 5.62 2.30 8.94
CA GLN A 55 4.96 2.93 7.79
C GLN A 55 5.66 2.65 6.45
N ALA A 56 7.00 2.70 6.45
CA ALA A 56 7.82 2.47 5.26
C ALA A 56 7.67 1.07 4.63
N ILE A 57 7.14 0.10 5.36
CA ILE A 57 6.97 -1.28 4.87
C ILE A 57 5.51 -1.70 4.71
N ARG A 58 4.54 -0.83 5.00
CA ARG A 58 3.11 -1.18 4.82
C ARG A 58 2.69 -1.19 3.35
N LEU A 59 3.38 -0.42 2.52
CA LEU A 59 3.20 -0.32 1.07
C LEU A 59 4.54 -0.66 0.39
N ILE A 60 4.85 -1.96 0.27
CA ILE A 60 6.08 -2.44 -0.39
C ILE A 60 5.74 -2.76 -1.86
N GLN A 61 6.57 -2.27 -2.80
CA GLN A 61 6.60 -2.73 -4.20
C GLN A 61 5.24 -2.70 -4.94
N ASP A 62 4.43 -1.64 -4.73
CA ASP A 62 3.09 -1.51 -5.32
C ASP A 62 2.09 -2.63 -4.94
N ASP A 63 2.43 -3.43 -3.92
CA ASP A 63 1.62 -4.55 -3.42
C ASP A 63 0.73 -4.09 -2.25
N ASP A 64 -0.54 -4.52 -2.26
CA ASP A 64 -1.51 -4.26 -1.19
C ASP A 64 -1.66 -5.40 -0.20
N LEU A 65 -0.82 -6.43 -0.30
CA LEU A 65 -0.89 -7.65 0.49
C LEU A 65 -1.23 -7.41 1.96
N PHE A 66 -0.49 -6.52 2.63
CA PHE A 66 -0.69 -6.26 4.06
C PHE A 66 -2.02 -5.58 4.38
N TYR A 67 -2.41 -4.57 3.60
CA TYR A 67 -3.72 -3.94 3.73
C TYR A 67 -4.84 -4.91 3.43
N THR A 68 -4.73 -5.69 2.35
CA THR A 68 -5.70 -6.70 1.95
C THR A 68 -5.89 -7.73 3.06
N TYR A 69 -4.81 -8.25 3.65
CA TYR A 69 -4.90 -9.30 4.66
C TYR A 69 -5.43 -8.77 5.99
N ALA A 70 -4.96 -7.60 6.44
CA ALA A 70 -5.52 -6.92 7.61
C ALA A 70 -7.02 -6.62 7.41
N TRP A 71 -7.41 -6.17 6.21
CA TRP A 71 -8.80 -5.89 5.87
C TRP A 71 -9.67 -7.16 5.89
N ARG A 72 -9.18 -8.28 5.33
CA ARG A 72 -9.90 -9.56 5.35
C ARG A 72 -10.16 -10.06 6.78
N PHE A 73 -9.21 -9.87 7.69
CA PHE A 73 -9.40 -10.21 9.10
C PHE A 73 -10.54 -9.39 9.72
N VAL A 74 -10.53 -8.06 9.57
CA VAL A 74 -11.57 -7.20 10.17
C VAL A 74 -12.94 -7.41 9.53
N GLU A 75 -13.01 -7.67 8.22
CA GLU A 75 -14.25 -8.09 7.55
C GLU A 75 -14.80 -9.37 8.18
N ALA A 76 -13.95 -10.40 8.35
CA ALA A 76 -14.36 -11.68 8.91
C ALA A 76 -14.82 -11.57 10.38
N LYS A 77 -14.26 -10.63 11.14
CA LYS A 77 -14.64 -10.35 12.52
C LYS A 77 -15.79 -9.34 12.66
N ARG A 78 -16.24 -8.73 11.57
CA ARG A 78 -17.17 -7.59 11.58
C ARG A 78 -16.69 -6.44 12.48
N ASP A 79 -15.37 -6.26 12.58
CA ASP A 79 -14.77 -5.19 13.38
C ASP A 79 -14.69 -3.89 12.56
N CYS A 80 -15.80 -3.16 12.57
CA CYS A 80 -15.95 -1.88 11.87
C CYS A 80 -14.89 -0.84 12.29
N GLN A 81 -14.58 -0.77 13.60
CA GLN A 81 -13.67 0.26 14.11
C GLN A 81 -12.25 0.03 13.59
N SER A 82 -11.78 -1.22 13.64
CA SER A 82 -10.49 -1.59 13.06
C SER A 82 -10.47 -1.41 11.54
N GLY A 83 -11.59 -1.66 10.84
CA GLY A 83 -11.74 -1.34 9.42
C GLY A 83 -11.56 0.15 9.11
N ILE A 84 -12.23 1.04 9.84
CA ILE A 84 -12.08 2.49 9.68
C ILE A 84 -10.62 2.91 9.93
N ILE A 85 -9.98 2.35 10.95
CA ILE A 85 -8.57 2.64 11.26
C ILE A 85 -7.66 2.24 10.10
N ILE A 86 -7.87 1.07 9.49
CA ILE A 86 -7.09 0.62 8.32
C ILE A 86 -7.26 1.58 7.14
N LEU A 87 -8.48 2.05 6.86
CA LEU A 87 -8.74 3.02 5.78
C LEU A 87 -8.05 4.37 6.00
N LYS A 88 -8.06 4.87 7.24
CA LYS A 88 -7.34 6.10 7.62
C LYS A 88 -5.83 5.91 7.47
N MET A 89 -5.29 4.80 7.97
CA MET A 89 -3.87 4.48 7.83
C MET A 89 -3.45 4.38 6.37
N LEU A 90 -4.27 3.79 5.49
CA LEU A 90 -3.97 3.75 4.06
C LEU A 90 -3.85 5.16 3.50
N GLN A 91 -4.84 6.02 3.76
CA GLN A 91 -4.82 7.40 3.27
C GLN A 91 -3.62 8.19 3.79
N ASP A 92 -3.28 8.06 5.08
CA ASP A 92 -2.12 8.71 5.69
C ASP A 92 -0.80 8.24 5.05
N ASP A 93 -0.66 6.93 4.81
CA ASP A 93 0.54 6.34 4.21
C ASP A 93 0.70 6.76 2.75
N LEU A 94 -0.40 6.85 1.98
CA LEU A 94 -0.40 7.38 0.61
C LEU A 94 0.03 8.85 0.58
N ASN A 95 -0.56 9.68 1.44
CA ASN A 95 -0.23 11.10 1.53
C ASN A 95 1.24 11.30 1.90
N TYR A 96 1.74 10.54 2.87
CA TYR A 96 3.13 10.60 3.29
C TYR A 96 4.08 10.24 2.13
N LEU A 97 3.90 9.07 1.51
CA LEU A 97 4.77 8.59 0.43
C LEU A 97 4.76 9.51 -0.79
N PHE A 98 3.60 10.08 -1.12
CA PHE A 98 3.47 11.07 -2.18
C PHE A 98 4.22 12.37 -1.81
N SER A 99 4.06 12.88 -0.60
CA SER A 99 4.70 14.13 -0.14
C SER A 99 6.23 14.07 -0.15
N ILE A 100 6.82 12.91 0.13
CA ILE A 100 8.28 12.71 0.13
C ILE A 100 8.83 12.27 -1.23
N GLY A 101 7.99 12.23 -2.28
CA GLY A 101 8.39 11.86 -3.64
C GLY A 101 8.72 10.38 -3.82
N LYS A 102 8.33 9.51 -2.89
CA LYS A 102 8.50 8.04 -3.01
C LYS A 102 7.34 7.36 -3.75
N MET A 103 6.31 8.10 -4.11
CA MET A 103 5.18 7.64 -4.90
C MET A 103 4.93 8.61 -6.04
N SER A 104 4.87 8.11 -7.27
CA SER A 104 4.50 8.92 -8.43
C SER A 104 3.00 9.26 -8.42
N GLN A 105 2.59 10.30 -9.16
CA GLN A 105 1.17 10.63 -9.33
C GLN A 105 0.35 9.44 -9.84
N LYS A 106 0.91 8.67 -10.78
CA LYS A 106 0.24 7.49 -11.35
C LYS A 106 0.00 6.41 -10.29
N GLN A 107 1.02 6.10 -9.48
CA GLN A 107 0.88 5.13 -8.39
C GLN A 107 -0.12 5.62 -7.34
N TYR A 108 -0.07 6.90 -6.99
CA TYR A 108 -1.01 7.51 -6.05
C TYR A 108 -2.46 7.36 -6.51
N SER A 109 -2.76 7.64 -7.78
CA SER A 109 -4.08 7.43 -8.36
C SER A 109 -4.52 5.96 -8.30
N GLN A 110 -3.66 5.01 -8.64
CA GLN A 110 -3.96 3.56 -8.55
C GLN A 110 -4.23 3.12 -7.10
N TRP A 111 -3.58 3.74 -6.13
CA TRP A 111 -3.83 3.44 -4.72
C TRP A 111 -5.12 4.06 -4.19
N LEU A 112 -5.52 5.23 -4.69
CA LEU A 112 -6.83 5.80 -4.40
C LEU A 112 -7.95 4.88 -4.90
N GLU A 113 -7.80 4.26 -6.07
CA GLU A 113 -8.71 3.24 -6.58
C GLU A 113 -8.86 2.07 -5.60
N LYS A 114 -7.74 1.57 -5.10
CA LYS A 114 -7.74 0.49 -4.10
C LYS A 114 -8.40 0.92 -2.80
N TRP A 115 -8.12 2.14 -2.31
CA TRP A 115 -8.74 2.69 -1.12
C TRP A 115 -10.27 2.80 -1.27
N LEU A 116 -10.77 3.28 -2.41
CA LEU A 116 -12.21 3.28 -2.73
C LEU A 116 -12.80 1.87 -2.75
N SER A 117 -12.08 0.90 -3.30
CA SER A 117 -12.54 -0.50 -3.32
C SER A 117 -12.70 -1.08 -1.91
N PHE A 118 -11.82 -0.71 -0.97
CA PHE A 118 -11.96 -1.10 0.43
C PHE A 118 -13.14 -0.40 1.10
N LEU A 119 -13.34 0.90 0.85
CA LEU A 119 -14.51 1.64 1.32
C LEU A 119 -15.83 0.99 0.87
N GLU A 120 -15.95 0.65 -0.41
CA GLU A 120 -17.14 0.00 -0.96
C GLU A 120 -17.37 -1.37 -0.32
N ARG A 121 -16.32 -2.18 -0.19
CA ARG A 121 -16.40 -3.47 0.51
C ARG A 121 -16.82 -3.31 1.97
N GLY A 122 -16.31 -2.29 2.65
CA GLY A 122 -16.69 -1.98 4.03
C GLY A 122 -18.17 -1.65 4.15
N ARG A 123 -18.74 -0.92 3.17
CA ARG A 123 -20.18 -0.61 3.13
C ARG A 123 -21.03 -1.88 3.09
N ILE A 124 -20.55 -2.92 2.42
CA ILE A 124 -21.22 -4.23 2.35
C ILE A 124 -20.98 -5.02 3.63
N ALA A 125 -19.71 -5.17 4.05
CA ALA A 125 -19.29 -6.00 5.17
C ALA A 125 -19.82 -5.50 6.53
N PHE A 126 -19.89 -4.17 6.71
CA PHE A 126 -20.31 -3.51 7.94
C PHE A 126 -21.69 -2.87 7.81
N LYS A 127 -22.54 -3.38 6.90
CA LYS A 127 -23.89 -2.85 6.70
C LYS A 127 -24.68 -2.82 8.03
N GLY A 128 -25.20 -1.65 8.37
CA GLY A 128 -25.94 -1.41 9.61
C GLY A 128 -25.10 -0.84 10.75
N GLU A 129 -23.77 -0.84 10.63
CA GLU A 129 -22.87 -0.18 11.57
C GLU A 129 -22.91 1.33 11.34
N LYS A 130 -23.44 2.07 12.33
CA LYS A 130 -23.63 3.53 12.23
C LYS A 130 -22.30 4.27 12.06
N ASP A 131 -21.25 3.78 12.70
CA ASP A 131 -19.94 4.41 12.65
C ASP A 131 -19.32 4.29 11.26
N PHE A 132 -19.45 3.12 10.62
CA PHE A 132 -18.96 2.94 9.25
C PHE A 132 -19.77 3.78 8.27
N GLU A 133 -21.10 3.77 8.38
CA GLU A 133 -21.96 4.55 7.48
C GLU A 133 -21.64 6.04 7.58
N ARG A 134 -21.51 6.56 8.80
CA ARG A 134 -21.09 7.95 9.02
C ARG A 134 -19.73 8.22 8.39
N TYR A 135 -18.74 7.36 8.65
CA TYR A 135 -17.41 7.51 8.08
C TYR A 135 -17.44 7.50 6.54
N PHE A 136 -18.22 6.62 5.92
CA PHE A 136 -18.38 6.55 4.47
C PHE A 136 -18.98 7.85 3.91
N GLN A 137 -20.04 8.38 4.53
CA GLN A 137 -20.65 9.65 4.10
C GLN A 137 -19.68 10.83 4.27
N ASP A 138 -18.92 10.88 5.38
CA ASP A 138 -17.90 11.91 5.60
C ASP A 138 -16.82 11.86 4.50
N GLN A 139 -16.38 10.65 4.10
CA GLN A 139 -15.42 10.49 3.00
C GLN A 139 -16.00 10.87 1.64
N LYS A 140 -17.26 10.52 1.38
CA LYS A 140 -17.97 10.90 0.15
C LYS A 140 -18.09 12.42 0.02
N GLU A 141 -18.41 13.11 1.12
CA GLU A 141 -18.50 14.57 1.17
C GLU A 141 -17.13 15.23 0.93
N ALA A 142 -16.08 14.75 1.62
CA ALA A 142 -14.73 15.30 1.52
C ALA A 142 -14.09 15.06 0.14
N ASN A 143 -14.42 13.96 -0.52
CA ASN A 143 -13.80 13.53 -1.79
C ASN A 143 -14.81 13.45 -2.94
N ARG A 144 -15.83 14.34 -2.95
CA ARG A 144 -16.95 14.31 -3.92
C ARG A 144 -16.54 14.09 -5.37
N GLY A 145 -15.52 14.81 -5.86
CA GLY A 145 -15.04 14.66 -7.24
C GLY A 145 -14.56 13.24 -7.53
N LEU A 146 -13.72 12.70 -6.63
CA LEU A 146 -13.22 11.34 -6.71
C LEU A 146 -14.35 10.31 -6.63
N PHE A 147 -15.34 10.48 -5.75
CA PHE A 147 -16.47 9.52 -5.66
C PHE A 147 -17.35 9.53 -6.93
N ASN A 148 -17.60 10.71 -7.51
CA ASN A 148 -18.38 10.84 -8.74
C ASN A 148 -17.72 10.13 -9.92
N ASP A 149 -16.40 10.25 -10.07
CA ASP A 149 -15.65 9.60 -11.15
C ASP A 149 -15.72 8.05 -11.07
N TYR A 150 -15.98 7.50 -9.88
CA TYR A 150 -16.07 6.07 -9.61
C TYR A 150 -17.51 5.56 -9.47
N GLY A 151 -18.52 6.42 -9.61
CA GLY A 151 -19.93 6.05 -9.48
C GLY A 151 -20.37 5.65 -8.06
N LEU A 152 -19.69 6.15 -7.02
CA LEU A 152 -19.94 5.87 -5.61
C LEU A 152 -20.69 6.99 -4.89
#